data_AF-A0A2V8HZY6-F1
#
_entry.id   AF-A0A2V8HZY6-F1
#
_cell.length_a   1.000
_cell.length_b   1.000
_cell.length_c   1.000
_cell.angle_alpha   90.00
_cell.angle_beta   90.00
_cell.angle_gamma   90.00
#
_symmetry.space_group_name_H-M   'P 1'
#
loop_
_entity.id
_entity.type
_entity.pdbx_description
1 polymer ?
#
loop_
_entity_poly.entity_id
_entity_poly.type
_entity_poly.pdbx_seq_one_letter_code
_entity_poly.pdbx_strand_id
1 'polypeptide(L)'
;MTKNFLRTLAVLLAAGPAIVSAQAPKDAVIVSDADIKAVLKMAADTKRTIPDNTLRVIDMGTYQLGVAVVARGKFPAAPAPAAAPAAAPAPATPACGQARPGATGPGGISHDSTAETYVVISGTGTLITGGTIVNGRKSAADNEVTTILNGPSCNGTMVGFSSRVINVGDIIVIPEGVPHGFSAVPDHITYLSVRPDLKKVLQKGYVNPALAAKQRTAAGTPGAVATAGTRLPTFEVDRGWPKVPAQWKLGDVSSFSVDAQDHIWALHRPRTLIKPEDVPKRAPAVMVFDQAGNYVKSWGGEGQGYEWPQREHGINVDSKGFVWITGNNCPTNGIANLKHVADDQILKFTQDGKFVMQIGHSNQSKGNADTTNVHRAADVQYNARTNELFVADGYGNHRVIVFDADTGKFKRLWGAFGNKPVDDDHCEVVTPKEFPAGDGPKNFSIVHAIRLSKDGIVYVADRENRRVQSFTPDGKFLKQIVKTDTQFARDLAFSADPDQQFLYVGNGNDIQIVDRKAMQIVGNIKLPGQIGGGHHIATDSKGNIYIAGTTMGLQKLTFKGMSTASTN
;
A
#
# COMPACT_ATOMS: atom_id res chain seq x y z
N MET A 1 15.72 -18.10 75.71
CA MET A 1 15.81 -19.20 74.73
C MET A 1 14.64 -19.08 73.76
N THR A 2 14.95 -19.25 72.49
CA THR A 2 14.19 -18.99 71.26
C THR A 2 12.98 -19.92 71.05
N LYS A 3 11.90 -19.38 70.45
CA LYS A 3 10.92 -19.97 69.49
C LYS A 3 9.66 -19.07 69.48
N ASN A 4 9.43 -18.14 68.54
CA ASN A 4 9.20 -18.20 67.09
C ASN A 4 7.76 -18.62 66.69
N PHE A 5 7.18 -17.83 65.78
CA PHE A 5 6.06 -18.05 64.85
C PHE A 5 4.67 -17.38 65.05
N LEU A 6 4.50 -16.33 64.22
CA LEU A 6 3.46 -16.08 63.20
C LEU A 6 2.13 -15.37 63.57
N ARG A 7 2.03 -14.10 63.16
CA ARG A 7 0.79 -13.41 62.79
C ARG A 7 0.67 -13.40 61.26
N THR A 8 -0.41 -13.98 60.76
CA THR A 8 -0.76 -13.95 59.33
C THR A 8 -1.40 -12.60 58.99
N LEU A 9 -0.73 -11.79 58.18
CA LEU A 9 -1.31 -10.63 57.51
C LEU A 9 -1.42 -10.97 56.02
N ALA A 10 -2.64 -11.10 55.52
CA ALA A 10 -2.90 -11.27 54.10
C ALA A 10 -2.63 -9.95 53.38
N VAL A 11 -1.57 -9.90 52.57
CA VAL A 11 -1.33 -8.85 51.59
C VAL A 11 -1.82 -9.35 50.24
N LEU A 12 -2.90 -8.74 49.72
CA LEU A 12 -3.26 -8.84 48.32
C LEU A 12 -2.16 -8.15 47.48
N LEU A 13 -1.36 -8.93 46.76
CA LEU A 13 -0.60 -8.44 45.62
C LEU A 13 -1.54 -8.43 44.40
N ALA A 14 -2.01 -7.24 44.03
CA ALA A 14 -2.59 -7.00 42.72
C ALA A 14 -1.48 -7.15 41.66
N ALA A 15 -1.36 -8.33 41.07
CA ALA A 15 -0.63 -8.51 39.82
C ALA A 15 -1.47 -7.91 38.70
N GLY A 16 -1.26 -6.61 38.41
CA GLY A 16 -1.76 -6.03 37.17
C GLY A 16 -1.08 -6.74 35.99
N PRO A 17 -1.82 -7.16 34.94
CA PRO A 17 -1.18 -7.67 33.74
C PRO A 17 -0.37 -6.52 33.14
N ALA A 18 0.95 -6.68 33.10
CA ALA A 18 1.80 -5.86 32.25
C ALA A 18 1.27 -6.02 30.83
N ILE A 19 0.60 -4.97 30.33
CA ILE A 19 0.25 -4.86 28.92
C ILE A 19 1.56 -4.69 28.18
N VAL A 20 2.17 -5.81 27.80
CA VAL A 20 3.19 -5.83 26.77
C VAL A 20 2.44 -5.49 25.48
N SER A 21 2.50 -4.21 25.10
CA SER A 21 2.04 -3.77 23.79
C SER A 21 2.85 -4.54 22.75
N ALA A 22 2.24 -5.58 22.18
CA ALA A 22 2.83 -6.33 21.08
C ALA A 22 2.94 -5.38 19.88
N GLN A 23 4.14 -4.89 19.64
CA GLN A 23 4.44 -4.04 18.50
C GLN A 23 4.15 -4.85 17.23
N ALA A 24 3.29 -4.32 16.35
CA ALA A 24 2.96 -4.97 15.09
C ALA A 24 4.24 -5.38 14.33
N PRO A 25 4.28 -6.55 13.66
CA PRO A 25 5.48 -7.01 12.99
C PRO A 25 5.93 -5.98 11.95
N LYS A 26 7.18 -5.50 12.10
CA LYS A 26 7.81 -4.57 11.15
C LYS A 26 8.21 -5.36 9.90
N ASP A 27 7.77 -4.90 8.73
CA ASP A 27 8.22 -5.45 7.44
C ASP A 27 9.64 -4.94 7.09
N ALA A 28 10.32 -5.61 6.17
CA ALA A 28 11.66 -5.23 5.75
C ALA A 28 11.65 -3.92 4.95
N VAL A 29 12.64 -3.05 5.20
CA VAL A 29 12.86 -1.87 4.35
C VAL A 29 13.73 -2.28 3.16
N ILE A 30 13.15 -2.24 1.97
CA ILE A 30 13.86 -2.57 0.72
C ILE A 30 14.57 -1.32 0.20
N VAL A 31 15.86 -1.44 -0.08
CA VAL A 31 16.65 -0.48 -0.87
C VAL A 31 16.99 -1.16 -2.18
N SER A 32 16.28 -0.78 -3.25
CA SER A 32 16.45 -1.40 -4.57
C SER A 32 17.55 -0.73 -5.39
N ASP A 33 18.06 -1.43 -6.40
CA ASP A 33 18.94 -0.84 -7.43
C ASP A 33 18.30 0.38 -8.12
N ALA A 34 16.99 0.37 -8.30
CA ALA A 34 16.25 1.50 -8.85
C ALA A 34 16.28 2.72 -7.91
N ASP A 35 16.20 2.52 -6.59
CA ASP A 35 16.31 3.62 -5.60
C ASP A 35 17.71 4.22 -5.63
N ILE A 36 18.74 3.37 -5.70
CA ILE A 36 20.14 3.78 -5.82
C ILE A 36 20.32 4.64 -7.08
N LYS A 37 19.87 4.15 -8.24
CA LYS A 37 19.95 4.87 -9.52
C LYS A 37 19.17 6.19 -9.49
N ALA A 38 17.99 6.23 -8.88
CA ALA A 38 17.17 7.44 -8.78
C ALA A 38 17.86 8.53 -7.95
N VAL A 39 18.42 8.16 -6.79
CA VAL A 39 19.16 9.09 -5.93
C VAL A 39 20.42 9.59 -6.64
N LEU A 40 21.19 8.71 -7.29
CA LEU A 40 22.37 9.10 -8.07
C LEU A 40 22.01 10.03 -9.24
N LYS A 41 20.89 9.75 -9.92
CA LYS A 41 20.38 10.63 -10.99
C LYS A 41 20.01 12.00 -10.45
N MET A 42 19.27 12.08 -9.33
CA MET A 42 18.93 13.36 -8.71
C MET A 42 20.19 14.14 -8.33
N ALA A 43 21.20 13.48 -7.76
CA ALA A 43 22.46 14.11 -7.40
C ALA A 43 23.18 14.68 -8.65
N ALA A 44 23.20 13.93 -9.75
CA ALA A 44 23.75 14.38 -11.03
C ALA A 44 22.96 15.57 -11.62
N ASP A 45 21.64 15.45 -11.68
CA ASP A 45 20.74 16.48 -12.22
C ASP A 45 20.85 17.81 -11.45
N THR A 46 20.98 17.72 -10.11
CA THR A 46 21.13 18.88 -9.21
C THR A 46 22.57 19.37 -9.08
N LYS A 47 23.52 18.73 -9.78
CA LYS A 47 24.96 19.02 -9.68
C LYS A 47 25.45 19.05 -8.22
N ARG A 48 24.93 18.15 -7.40
CA ARG A 48 25.25 18.08 -5.97
C ARG A 48 26.75 17.86 -5.79
N THR A 49 27.38 18.72 -5.01
CA THR A 49 28.83 18.70 -4.77
C THR A 49 29.26 17.72 -3.68
N ILE A 50 28.31 17.32 -2.81
CA ILE A 50 28.52 16.31 -1.77
C ILE A 50 28.31 14.92 -2.39
N PRO A 51 29.33 14.04 -2.41
CA PRO A 51 29.23 12.73 -3.06
C PRO A 51 28.32 11.75 -2.30
N ASP A 52 28.08 12.02 -1.01
CA ASP A 52 27.24 11.21 -0.13
C ASP A 52 25.76 11.57 -0.27
N ASN A 53 24.96 10.55 -0.55
CA ASN A 53 23.53 10.67 -0.74
C ASN A 53 22.80 9.63 0.10
N THR A 54 22.31 10.06 1.27
CA THR A 54 21.47 9.21 2.13
C THR A 54 20.18 8.85 1.39
N LEU A 55 19.89 7.56 1.28
CA LEU A 55 18.62 7.05 0.74
C LEU A 55 17.53 7.13 1.81
N ARG A 56 17.80 6.56 3.00
CA ARG A 56 16.85 6.45 4.11
C ARG A 56 17.56 6.45 5.48
N VAL A 57 16.86 6.92 6.51
CA VAL A 57 17.19 6.69 7.93
C VAL A 57 16.05 5.92 8.58
N ILE A 58 16.31 4.66 8.93
CA ILE A 58 15.30 3.68 9.36
C ILE A 58 15.25 3.63 10.89
N ASP A 59 14.05 3.67 11.47
CA ASP A 59 13.86 3.52 12.91
C ASP A 59 13.86 2.03 13.33
N MET A 60 14.99 1.57 13.86
CA MET A 60 15.18 0.21 14.37
C MET A 60 14.68 0.06 15.81
N GLY A 61 14.09 1.10 16.41
CA GLY A 61 13.60 1.12 17.78
C GLY A 61 14.67 1.62 18.75
N THR A 62 15.65 0.77 19.08
CA THR A 62 16.74 1.13 20.01
C THR A 62 17.82 2.00 19.35
N TYR A 63 17.95 1.93 18.04
CA TYR A 63 18.89 2.71 17.24
C TYR A 63 18.27 3.13 15.90
N GLN A 64 18.98 3.93 15.12
CA GLN A 64 18.61 4.24 13.73
C GLN A 64 19.59 3.57 12.76
N LEU A 65 19.12 3.25 11.56
CA LEU A 65 19.99 2.72 10.51
C LEU A 65 19.94 3.65 9.30
N GLY A 66 21.01 4.42 9.10
CA GLY A 66 21.23 5.19 7.88
C GLY A 66 21.67 4.27 6.75
N VAL A 67 21.08 4.43 5.57
CA VAL A 67 21.56 3.77 4.34
C VAL A 67 21.75 4.85 3.28
N ALA A 68 22.95 4.93 2.73
CA ALA A 68 23.37 5.93 1.74
C ALA A 68 24.04 5.26 0.53
N VAL A 69 24.07 5.97 -0.59
CA VAL A 69 24.94 5.66 -1.73
C VAL A 69 25.93 6.79 -1.90
N VAL A 70 27.19 6.44 -2.09
CA VAL A 70 28.27 7.39 -2.37
C VAL A 70 28.85 7.07 -3.73
N ALA A 71 28.92 8.09 -4.60
CA ALA A 71 29.55 7.98 -5.91
C ALA A 71 30.65 9.03 -6.04
N ARG A 72 31.84 8.59 -6.45
CA ARG A 72 33.01 9.44 -6.67
C ARG A 72 33.55 9.21 -8.07
N GLY A 73 33.78 10.30 -8.79
CA GLY A 73 34.46 10.28 -10.08
C GLY A 73 35.98 10.30 -9.92
N LYS A 74 36.67 10.32 -11.06
CA LYS A 74 38.13 10.23 -11.14
C LYS A 74 38.81 11.37 -10.40
N PHE A 75 39.77 11.01 -9.56
CA PHE A 75 40.83 11.91 -9.15
C PHE A 75 42.13 11.13 -8.96
N PRO A 76 43.25 11.66 -9.49
CA PRO A 76 44.53 10.98 -9.41
C PRO A 76 45.01 10.87 -7.96
N ALA A 77 45.92 9.94 -7.70
CA ALA A 77 46.69 9.94 -6.47
C ALA A 77 47.36 11.31 -6.31
N ALA A 78 47.01 12.05 -5.26
CA ALA A 78 47.54 13.39 -5.06
C ALA A 78 49.08 13.33 -4.91
N PRO A 79 49.86 14.13 -5.67
CA PRO A 79 51.17 14.57 -5.21
C PRO A 79 50.98 15.48 -3.98
N ALA A 80 52.00 15.64 -3.13
CA ALA A 80 51.97 16.61 -2.03
C ALA A 80 51.50 18.01 -2.54
N PRO A 81 50.67 18.74 -1.77
CA PRO A 81 49.61 19.60 -2.30
C PRO A 81 50.10 20.96 -2.77
N ALA A 82 49.53 21.43 -3.87
CA ALA A 82 49.30 22.86 -4.10
C ALA A 82 48.10 23.33 -3.26
N ALA A 83 48.17 24.55 -2.75
CA ALA A 83 47.12 25.17 -1.94
C ALA A 83 45.76 25.13 -2.66
N ALA A 84 44.74 24.58 -1.98
CA ALA A 84 43.37 24.63 -2.46
C ALA A 84 42.90 26.10 -2.57
N PRO A 85 42.13 26.47 -3.61
CA PRO A 85 41.53 27.79 -3.65
C PRO A 85 40.62 27.98 -2.43
N ALA A 86 40.65 29.17 -1.83
CA ALA A 86 39.89 29.50 -0.64
C ALA A 86 38.39 29.25 -0.90
N ALA A 87 37.82 28.29 -0.19
CA ALA A 87 36.38 28.09 -0.17
C ALA A 87 35.70 29.34 0.40
N ALA A 88 34.51 29.68 -0.13
CA ALA A 88 33.66 30.74 0.39
C ALA A 88 33.48 30.59 1.91
N PRO A 89 33.37 31.69 2.69
CA PRO A 89 33.35 31.63 4.13
C PRO A 89 32.10 30.88 4.61
N ALA A 90 32.29 29.62 5.00
CA ALA A 90 31.29 28.87 5.74
C ALA A 90 31.15 29.48 7.15
N PRO A 91 29.97 29.37 7.80
CA PRO A 91 29.81 29.79 9.19
C PRO A 91 30.91 29.16 10.07
N ALA A 92 31.44 29.95 11.01
CA ALA A 92 32.58 29.56 11.84
C ALA A 92 32.22 28.31 12.66
N THR A 93 32.79 27.16 12.27
CA THR A 93 32.65 25.90 13.00
C THR A 93 33.85 25.70 13.93
N PRO A 94 33.68 25.05 15.09
CA PRO A 94 34.78 24.78 16.00
C PRO A 94 35.90 23.97 15.32
N ALA A 95 37.16 24.29 15.64
CA ALA A 95 38.29 23.48 15.22
C ALA A 95 38.22 22.08 15.85
N CYS A 96 38.74 21.08 15.15
CA CYS A 96 38.90 19.71 15.66
C CYS A 96 40.17 19.07 15.13
N GLY A 97 40.60 18.00 15.81
CA GLY A 97 41.90 17.41 15.52
C GLY A 97 43.05 18.30 16.00
N GLN A 98 44.28 17.81 15.84
CA GLN A 98 45.45 18.56 16.25
C GLN A 98 45.78 19.67 15.24
N ALA A 99 46.10 20.87 15.73
CA ALA A 99 46.63 21.92 14.88
C ALA A 99 48.04 21.54 14.44
N ARG A 100 48.24 21.43 13.13
CA ARG A 100 49.53 21.15 12.51
C ARG A 100 49.68 21.99 11.23
N PRO A 101 49.93 23.30 11.36
CA PRO A 101 50.07 24.19 10.22
C PRO A 101 51.10 23.66 9.22
N GLY A 102 50.76 23.67 7.93
CA GLY A 102 51.62 23.14 6.87
C GLY A 102 51.58 21.62 6.67
N ALA A 103 50.76 20.88 7.43
CA ALA A 103 50.54 19.45 7.17
C ALA A 103 49.92 19.22 5.79
N THR A 104 50.51 18.28 5.05
CA THR A 104 50.14 17.92 3.69
C THR A 104 49.61 16.50 3.65
N GLY A 105 48.58 16.25 2.84
CA GLY A 105 47.98 14.93 2.74
C GLY A 105 46.58 14.96 2.14
N PRO A 106 46.01 13.78 1.85
CA PRO A 106 44.63 13.66 1.42
C PRO A 106 43.66 14.16 2.51
N GLY A 107 42.53 14.69 2.06
CA GLY A 107 41.42 15.02 2.96
C GLY A 107 40.75 13.76 3.49
N GLY A 108 40.23 13.85 4.71
CA GLY A 108 39.41 12.80 5.30
C GLY A 108 38.48 13.31 6.37
N ILE A 109 37.65 12.38 6.84
CA ILE A 109 36.58 12.63 7.79
C ILE A 109 36.60 11.57 8.88
N SER A 110 36.18 11.94 10.08
CA SER A 110 35.84 11.01 11.16
C SER A 110 34.47 11.39 11.72
N HIS A 111 33.64 10.41 12.05
CA HIS A 111 32.33 10.63 12.64
C HIS A 111 32.35 10.32 14.13
N ASP A 112 31.80 11.20 14.96
CA ASP A 112 31.88 11.09 16.43
C ASP A 112 30.88 10.07 17.01
N SER A 113 29.86 9.71 16.23
CA SER A 113 28.65 9.07 16.76
C SER A 113 28.01 8.05 15.82
N THR A 114 28.61 7.80 14.66
CA THR A 114 28.13 6.79 13.71
C THR A 114 29.31 5.93 13.26
N ALA A 115 29.13 4.61 13.29
CA ALA A 115 30.00 3.69 12.57
C ALA A 115 29.50 3.61 11.12
N GLU A 116 30.39 3.20 10.23
CA GLU A 116 30.10 3.15 8.80
C GLU A 116 30.55 1.83 8.18
N THR A 117 29.71 1.22 7.35
CA THR A 117 30.07 0.04 6.56
C THR A 117 29.92 0.33 5.09
N TYR A 118 31.00 0.18 4.32
CA TYR A 118 30.98 0.24 2.87
C TYR A 118 30.74 -1.13 2.26
N VAL A 119 29.88 -1.16 1.24
CA VAL A 119 29.76 -2.27 0.30
C VAL A 119 30.03 -1.72 -1.08
N VAL A 120 31.17 -2.08 -1.68
CA VAL A 120 31.55 -1.55 -3.00
C VAL A 120 30.74 -2.24 -4.09
N ILE A 121 30.01 -1.46 -4.88
CA ILE A 121 29.08 -1.96 -5.90
C ILE A 121 29.50 -1.63 -7.33
N SER A 122 30.40 -0.66 -7.53
CA SER A 122 30.99 -0.34 -8.84
C SER A 122 32.34 0.33 -8.68
N GLY A 123 33.26 0.06 -9.61
CA GLY A 123 34.55 0.75 -9.70
C GLY A 123 35.59 0.34 -8.64
N THR A 124 36.59 1.19 -8.45
CA THR A 124 37.75 0.93 -7.59
C THR A 124 38.33 2.24 -7.04
N GLY A 125 38.97 2.18 -5.88
CA GLY A 125 39.63 3.33 -5.28
C GLY A 125 40.65 2.93 -4.24
N THR A 126 41.56 3.84 -3.92
CA THR A 126 42.54 3.68 -2.84
C THR A 126 41.96 4.32 -1.58
N LEU A 127 41.40 3.50 -0.71
CA LEU A 127 40.86 3.89 0.58
C LEU A 127 42.00 4.11 1.59
N ILE A 128 41.92 5.20 2.33
CA ILE A 128 42.78 5.46 3.48
C ILE A 128 41.96 5.39 4.76
N THR A 129 42.48 4.74 5.79
CA THR A 129 41.81 4.58 7.10
C THR A 129 42.80 4.67 8.25
N GLY A 130 42.30 5.03 9.43
CA GLY A 130 43.12 5.22 10.62
C GLY A 130 43.94 6.51 10.57
N GLY A 131 44.97 6.58 11.41
CA GLY A 131 45.75 7.82 11.59
C GLY A 131 44.96 8.91 12.30
N THR A 132 45.29 10.17 12.01
CA THR A 132 44.74 11.34 12.71
C THR A 132 44.32 12.43 11.72
N ILE A 133 43.22 13.13 12.03
CA ILE A 133 42.84 14.37 11.36
C ILE A 133 43.58 15.54 11.99
N VAL A 134 44.25 16.35 11.17
CA VAL A 134 44.92 17.59 11.57
C VAL A 134 44.31 18.79 10.86
N ASN A 135 44.38 19.95 11.52
CA ASN A 135 43.78 21.21 11.06
C ASN A 135 42.28 21.07 10.70
N GLY A 136 41.58 20.22 11.45
CA GLY A 136 40.21 19.87 11.14
C GLY A 136 39.20 20.93 11.56
N ARG A 137 38.00 20.84 10.98
CA ARG A 137 36.82 21.62 11.36
C ARG A 137 35.65 20.68 11.64
N LYS A 138 34.92 20.97 12.72
CA LYS A 138 33.68 20.26 13.02
C LYS A 138 32.62 20.58 11.98
N SER A 139 31.77 19.60 11.67
CA SER A 139 30.52 19.89 10.98
C SER A 139 29.62 20.75 11.86
N ALA A 140 28.92 21.72 11.27
CA ALA A 140 27.94 22.51 12.01
C ALA A 140 26.77 21.61 12.47
N ALA A 141 26.23 21.87 13.66
CA ALA A 141 25.26 20.97 14.31
C ALA A 141 23.96 20.80 13.51
N ASP A 142 23.55 21.83 12.76
CA ASP A 142 22.33 21.90 11.96
C ASP A 142 22.55 21.54 10.47
N ASN A 143 23.80 21.31 10.05
CA ASN A 143 24.13 20.99 8.67
C ASN A 143 23.63 19.61 8.26
N GLU A 144 23.23 19.45 6.99
CA GLU A 144 22.85 18.16 6.38
C GLU A 144 23.89 17.05 6.63
N VAL A 145 25.18 17.36 6.60
CA VAL A 145 26.26 16.41 6.92
C VAL A 145 26.09 15.81 8.31
N THR A 146 25.68 16.62 9.28
CA THR A 146 25.50 16.23 10.68
C THR A 146 24.16 15.52 10.88
N THR A 147 23.06 16.10 10.38
CA THR A 147 21.71 15.64 10.73
C THR A 147 21.20 14.54 9.81
N ILE A 148 21.68 14.42 8.58
CA ILE A 148 21.14 13.49 7.59
C ILE A 148 22.18 12.47 7.14
N LEU A 149 23.41 12.90 6.85
CA LEU A 149 24.41 12.03 6.24
C LEU A 149 25.12 11.14 7.27
N ASN A 150 25.91 11.76 8.15
CA ASN A 150 27.00 11.07 8.84
C ASN A 150 27.05 11.31 10.36
N GLY A 151 26.23 12.20 10.93
CA GLY A 151 26.38 12.61 12.33
C GLY A 151 27.49 13.65 12.51
N PRO A 152 27.68 14.16 13.76
CA PRO A 152 28.74 15.11 14.08
C PRO A 152 30.10 14.58 13.63
N SER A 153 30.83 15.38 12.86
CA SER A 153 32.04 14.91 12.17
C SER A 153 33.18 15.91 12.27
N CYS A 154 34.42 15.42 12.17
CA CYS A 154 35.62 16.23 11.98
C CYS A 154 36.15 16.02 10.57
N ASN A 155 36.31 17.10 9.80
CA ASN A 155 36.89 17.06 8.44
C ASN A 155 38.24 17.78 8.43
N GLY A 156 39.26 17.20 7.83
CA GLY A 156 40.57 17.84 7.70
C GLY A 156 41.59 16.99 6.94
N THR A 157 42.86 17.32 7.09
CA THR A 157 43.96 16.57 6.45
C THR A 157 44.26 15.31 7.26
N MET A 158 44.36 14.15 6.60
CA MET A 158 44.76 12.91 7.27
C MET A 158 46.28 12.73 7.25
N VAL A 159 46.85 12.27 8.37
CA VAL A 159 48.26 11.88 8.51
C VAL A 159 48.38 10.53 9.24
N GLY A 160 49.42 9.75 8.92
CA GLY A 160 49.67 8.46 9.59
C GLY A 160 48.64 7.37 9.30
N PHE A 161 47.95 7.46 8.16
CA PHE A 161 46.91 6.53 7.75
C PHE A 161 47.48 5.28 7.08
N SER A 162 46.69 4.21 7.07
CA SER A 162 46.92 3.02 6.22
C SER A 162 46.20 3.17 4.89
N SER A 163 46.76 2.63 3.81
CA SER A 163 46.25 2.74 2.44
C SER A 163 46.00 1.36 1.84
N ARG A 164 44.85 1.16 1.19
CA ARG A 164 44.47 -0.09 0.52
C ARG A 164 43.63 0.18 -0.73
N VAL A 165 43.88 -0.56 -1.81
CA VAL A 165 42.96 -0.58 -2.96
C VAL A 165 41.75 -1.43 -2.59
N ILE A 166 40.56 -0.92 -2.89
CA ILE A 166 39.29 -1.62 -2.69
C ILE A 166 38.54 -1.73 -4.02
N ASN A 167 37.85 -2.85 -4.21
CA ASN A 167 37.17 -3.22 -5.45
C ASN A 167 35.73 -3.66 -5.18
N VAL A 168 34.95 -3.82 -6.26
CA VAL A 168 33.58 -4.35 -6.20
C VAL A 168 33.55 -5.67 -5.43
N GLY A 169 32.61 -5.78 -4.48
CA GLY A 169 32.47 -6.92 -3.59
C GLY A 169 33.19 -6.77 -2.24
N ASP A 170 34.13 -5.83 -2.11
CA ASP A 170 34.78 -5.56 -0.83
C ASP A 170 33.79 -4.91 0.15
N ILE A 171 33.90 -5.33 1.42
CA ILE A 171 33.15 -4.78 2.55
C ILE A 171 34.14 -4.17 3.53
N ILE A 172 33.93 -2.90 3.91
CA ILE A 172 34.82 -2.18 4.81
C ILE A 172 34.01 -1.70 6.00
N VAL A 173 34.43 -2.04 7.21
CA VAL A 173 33.80 -1.58 8.45
C VAL A 173 34.70 -0.54 9.12
N ILE A 174 34.16 0.64 9.36
CA ILE A 174 34.85 1.80 9.92
C ILE A 174 34.17 2.16 11.25
N PRO A 175 34.84 1.90 12.40
CA PRO A 175 34.31 2.27 13.70
C PRO A 175 34.15 3.78 13.88
N GLU A 176 33.32 4.18 14.85
CA GLU A 176 33.20 5.57 15.30
C GLU A 176 34.59 6.16 15.62
N GLY A 177 34.80 7.41 15.22
CA GLY A 177 36.03 8.16 15.47
C GLY A 177 37.23 7.78 14.59
N VAL A 178 37.13 6.75 13.75
CA VAL A 178 38.24 6.35 12.86
C VAL A 178 38.29 7.26 11.63
N PRO A 179 39.39 8.02 11.42
CA PRO A 179 39.55 8.82 10.22
C PRO A 179 39.61 7.96 8.97
N HIS A 180 38.94 8.41 7.91
CA HIS A 180 38.94 7.72 6.63
C HIS A 180 38.69 8.68 5.47
N GLY A 181 39.06 8.23 4.27
CA GLY A 181 38.94 9.00 3.04
C GLY A 181 39.47 8.21 1.85
N PHE A 182 39.67 8.88 0.72
CA PHE A 182 40.28 8.28 -0.47
C PHE A 182 41.49 9.11 -0.90
N SER A 183 42.61 8.44 -1.15
CA SER A 183 43.82 9.08 -1.69
C SER A 183 43.86 9.08 -3.21
N ALA A 184 43.14 8.16 -3.87
CA ALA A 184 43.01 8.07 -5.32
C ALA A 184 41.71 7.36 -5.75
N VAL A 185 41.11 7.79 -6.85
CA VAL A 185 40.06 7.07 -7.59
C VAL A 185 40.42 7.12 -9.07
N PRO A 186 40.98 6.05 -9.66
CA PRO A 186 41.52 6.07 -11.03
C PRO A 186 40.49 6.38 -12.13
N ASP A 187 39.23 5.99 -11.92
CA ASP A 187 38.12 6.22 -12.84
C ASP A 187 36.84 6.59 -12.09
N HIS A 188 36.26 5.65 -11.34
CA HIS A 188 35.14 5.91 -10.44
C HIS A 188 35.09 4.87 -9.32
N ILE A 189 34.36 5.18 -8.26
CA ILE A 189 33.90 4.21 -7.27
C ILE A 189 32.50 4.58 -6.79
N THR A 190 31.62 3.58 -6.71
CA THR A 190 30.30 3.68 -6.11
C THR A 190 30.15 2.61 -5.05
N TYR A 191 29.73 2.99 -3.86
CA TYR A 191 29.54 2.08 -2.74
C TYR A 191 28.28 2.46 -1.95
N LEU A 192 27.64 1.45 -1.37
CA LEU A 192 26.62 1.65 -0.35
C LEU A 192 27.30 1.90 0.98
N SER A 193 26.75 2.84 1.75
CA SER A 193 27.15 3.08 3.13
C SER A 193 25.99 2.76 4.06
N VAL A 194 26.26 1.90 5.05
CA VAL A 194 25.30 1.49 6.08
C VAL A 194 25.81 1.98 7.44
N ARG A 195 24.97 2.74 8.14
CA ARG A 195 25.34 3.50 9.35
C ARG A 195 24.42 3.18 10.53
N PRO A 196 24.79 2.21 11.38
CA PRO A 196 24.14 2.04 12.66
C PRO A 196 24.38 3.27 13.53
N ASP A 197 23.31 3.93 13.95
CA ASP A 197 23.30 5.15 14.74
C ASP A 197 22.61 4.87 16.08
N LEU A 198 23.41 4.38 17.03
CA LEU A 198 22.95 4.04 18.40
C LEU A 198 22.57 5.29 19.21
N LYS A 199 23.19 6.44 18.88
CA LYS A 199 22.99 7.72 19.58
C LYS A 199 21.82 8.54 19.02
N LYS A 200 21.20 8.06 17.93
CA LYS A 200 20.05 8.68 17.25
C LYS A 200 20.33 10.11 16.77
N VAL A 201 21.54 10.36 16.29
CA VAL A 201 21.96 11.70 15.79
C VAL A 201 21.45 11.98 14.38
N LEU A 202 21.12 10.95 13.59
CA LEU A 202 20.57 11.10 12.26
C LEU A 202 19.07 11.44 12.31
N GLN A 203 18.54 12.06 11.27
CA GLN A 203 17.14 12.47 11.22
C GLN A 203 16.23 11.25 11.11
N LYS A 204 15.47 10.97 12.17
CA LYS A 204 14.50 9.86 12.21
C LYS A 204 13.55 9.87 11.02
N GLY A 205 13.49 8.75 10.30
CA GLY A 205 12.54 8.54 9.20
C GLY A 205 12.83 9.36 7.95
N TYR A 206 14.04 9.92 7.82
CA TYR A 206 14.44 10.62 6.61
C TYR A 206 14.32 9.71 5.37
N VAL A 207 13.79 10.28 4.29
CA VAL A 207 13.72 9.66 2.96
C VAL A 207 14.22 10.67 1.94
N ASN A 208 15.15 10.24 1.09
CA ASN A 208 15.74 11.12 0.09
C ASN A 208 14.66 11.74 -0.82
N PRO A 209 14.75 13.04 -1.19
CA PRO A 209 13.80 13.68 -2.09
C PRO A 209 13.59 12.97 -3.44
N ALA A 210 14.61 12.32 -4.01
CA ALA A 210 14.47 11.51 -5.22
C ALA A 210 13.48 10.35 -5.04
N LEU A 211 13.38 9.86 -3.81
CA LEU A 211 12.49 8.78 -3.38
C LEU A 211 11.18 9.34 -2.82
N ALA A 212 11.18 10.58 -2.32
CA ALA A 212 10.01 11.31 -1.83
C ALA A 212 9.21 12.02 -2.94
N ALA A 213 9.80 12.29 -4.11
CA ALA A 213 9.09 12.82 -5.29
C ALA A 213 8.17 11.78 -5.94
N LYS A 214 8.48 10.47 -5.80
CA LYS A 214 7.51 9.38 -5.97
C LYS A 214 6.35 9.42 -4.95
N GLN A 215 6.44 10.27 -3.91
CA GLN A 215 5.40 10.51 -2.90
C GLN A 215 4.78 11.93 -2.95
N ARG A 216 5.25 12.90 -3.78
CA ARG A 216 4.82 14.32 -3.69
C ARG A 216 4.34 15.04 -4.97
N THR A 217 4.35 14.46 -6.16
CA THR A 217 3.66 15.09 -7.32
C THR A 217 2.17 14.70 -7.34
N ALA A 218 1.38 15.34 -6.48
CA ALA A 218 -0.07 15.20 -6.40
C ALA A 218 -0.71 16.54 -6.02
N ALA A 219 -1.00 17.39 -7.01
CA ALA A 219 -1.98 18.48 -6.98
C ALA A 219 -2.41 18.74 -8.45
N GLY A 220 -3.73 18.86 -8.69
CA GLY A 220 -4.43 18.79 -10.01
C GLY A 220 -4.05 19.86 -11.04
N THR A 221 -4.49 19.83 -12.31
CA THR A 221 -5.70 19.25 -12.95
C THR A 221 -5.41 18.99 -14.47
N PRO A 222 -6.41 18.65 -15.32
CA PRO A 222 -6.46 17.43 -16.11
C PRO A 222 -5.76 17.52 -17.49
N GLY A 223 -5.01 16.47 -17.81
CA GLY A 223 -4.59 16.16 -19.15
C GLY A 223 -4.14 14.71 -19.15
N ALA A 224 -4.98 13.81 -19.64
CA ALA A 224 -4.55 12.47 -19.95
C ALA A 224 -3.46 12.59 -21.03
N VAL A 225 -2.21 12.47 -20.61
CA VAL A 225 -1.11 12.16 -21.51
C VAL A 225 -0.48 10.93 -20.91
N ALA A 226 -0.74 9.79 -21.54
CA ALA A 226 0.11 8.62 -21.38
C ALA A 226 1.54 9.12 -21.64
N THR A 227 2.37 9.17 -20.60
CA THR A 227 3.78 9.53 -20.76
C THR A 227 4.37 8.58 -21.79
N ALA A 228 4.96 9.13 -22.85
CA ALA A 228 5.58 8.36 -23.91
C ALA A 228 6.55 7.34 -23.29
N GLY A 229 6.24 6.04 -23.43
CA GLY A 229 6.97 4.92 -22.83
C GLY A 229 6.24 4.14 -21.74
N THR A 230 5.09 4.60 -21.22
CA THR A 230 4.28 3.81 -20.28
C THR A 230 3.65 2.62 -20.99
N ARG A 231 4.07 1.41 -20.62
CA ARG A 231 3.41 0.18 -21.07
C ARG A 231 2.16 -0.05 -20.25
N LEU A 232 1.04 -0.31 -20.92
CA LEU A 232 -0.25 -0.62 -20.33
C LEU A 232 -0.60 -2.10 -20.54
N PRO A 233 -1.38 -2.69 -19.62
CA PRO A 233 -1.86 -4.05 -19.76
C PRO A 233 -2.87 -4.14 -20.91
N THR A 234 -2.74 -5.17 -21.75
CA THR A 234 -3.66 -5.46 -22.85
C THR A 234 -4.49 -6.71 -22.56
N PHE A 235 -5.68 -6.75 -23.14
CA PHE A 235 -6.68 -7.76 -22.85
C PHE A 235 -7.46 -8.15 -24.11
N GLU A 236 -8.06 -9.34 -24.07
CA GLU A 236 -9.08 -9.76 -25.04
C GLU A 236 -10.31 -10.31 -24.30
N VAL A 237 -11.49 -10.19 -24.91
CA VAL A 237 -12.70 -10.81 -24.37
C VAL A 237 -12.65 -12.32 -24.60
N ASP A 238 -12.75 -13.09 -23.52
CA ASP A 238 -12.94 -14.54 -23.58
C ASP A 238 -14.44 -14.86 -23.68
N ARG A 239 -14.89 -15.17 -24.89
CA ARG A 239 -16.30 -15.48 -25.18
C ARG A 239 -16.72 -16.89 -24.75
N GLY A 240 -15.76 -17.76 -24.44
CA GLY A 240 -16.03 -19.14 -24.01
C GLY A 240 -16.24 -19.28 -22.50
N TRP A 241 -16.08 -18.19 -21.75
CA TRP A 241 -16.12 -18.17 -20.29
C TRP A 241 -17.37 -17.42 -19.78
N PRO A 242 -18.07 -17.92 -18.74
CA PRO A 242 -17.91 -19.20 -18.06
C PRO A 242 -18.79 -20.31 -18.66
N LYS A 243 -18.49 -21.57 -18.33
CA LYS A 243 -19.29 -22.74 -18.75
C LYS A 243 -20.27 -23.11 -17.64
N VAL A 244 -21.39 -22.39 -17.58
CA VAL A 244 -22.47 -22.70 -16.64
C VAL A 244 -23.11 -24.03 -17.03
N PRO A 245 -23.22 -25.01 -16.11
CA PRO A 245 -23.89 -26.28 -16.39
C PRO A 245 -25.33 -26.09 -16.87
N ALA A 246 -25.76 -26.89 -17.85
CA ALA A 246 -27.01 -26.69 -18.60
C ALA A 246 -28.28 -26.73 -17.73
N GLN A 247 -28.24 -27.41 -16.58
CA GLN A 247 -29.35 -27.46 -15.63
C GLN A 247 -29.56 -26.14 -14.87
N TRP A 248 -28.56 -25.25 -14.88
CA TRP A 248 -28.56 -24.04 -14.10
C TRP A 248 -28.68 -22.79 -14.95
N LYS A 249 -29.34 -21.79 -14.36
CA LYS A 249 -29.44 -20.43 -14.85
C LYS A 249 -29.01 -19.48 -13.74
N LEU A 250 -28.14 -18.54 -14.10
CA LEU A 250 -27.74 -17.45 -13.21
C LEU A 250 -28.77 -16.33 -13.27
N GLY A 251 -29.05 -15.75 -12.11
CA GLY A 251 -29.70 -14.45 -12.01
C GLY A 251 -28.70 -13.31 -12.22
N ASP A 252 -29.02 -12.15 -11.68
CA ASP A 252 -28.12 -10.99 -11.79
C ASP A 252 -26.86 -11.25 -10.98
N VAL A 253 -25.70 -11.18 -11.63
CA VAL A 253 -24.43 -11.33 -10.93
C VAL A 253 -24.06 -10.01 -10.26
N SER A 254 -23.68 -10.10 -8.99
CA SER A 254 -23.33 -8.95 -8.16
C SER A 254 -21.85 -8.82 -7.90
N SER A 255 -21.12 -9.92 -7.67
CA SER A 255 -19.71 -9.84 -7.26
C SER A 255 -18.89 -11.06 -7.62
N PHE A 256 -17.57 -10.84 -7.60
CA PHE A 256 -16.55 -11.87 -7.72
C PHE A 256 -15.57 -11.84 -6.56
N SER A 257 -15.01 -13.01 -6.27
CA SER A 257 -13.76 -13.16 -5.54
C SER A 257 -12.88 -14.21 -6.24
N VAL A 258 -11.57 -14.08 -6.10
CA VAL A 258 -10.60 -15.06 -6.61
C VAL A 258 -9.84 -15.63 -5.42
N ASP A 259 -9.84 -16.95 -5.28
CA ASP A 259 -9.15 -17.61 -4.18
C ASP A 259 -7.66 -17.88 -4.52
N ALA A 260 -6.93 -18.42 -3.55
CA ALA A 260 -5.50 -18.70 -3.70
C ALA A 260 -5.18 -19.81 -4.73
N GLN A 261 -6.17 -20.50 -5.27
CA GLN A 261 -6.04 -21.50 -6.33
C GLN A 261 -6.48 -20.95 -7.70
N ASP A 262 -6.73 -19.64 -7.80
CA ASP A 262 -7.34 -18.99 -8.96
C ASP A 262 -8.73 -19.54 -9.32
N HIS A 263 -9.47 -20.11 -8.36
CA HIS A 263 -10.90 -20.32 -8.60
C HIS A 263 -11.65 -19.00 -8.51
N ILE A 264 -12.64 -18.86 -9.38
CA ILE A 264 -13.46 -17.67 -9.55
C ILE A 264 -14.81 -17.92 -8.87
N TRP A 265 -15.02 -17.24 -7.76
CA TRP A 265 -16.23 -17.32 -6.95
C TRP A 265 -17.20 -16.23 -7.36
N ALA A 266 -18.22 -16.60 -8.13
CA ALA A 266 -19.29 -15.71 -8.55
C ALA A 266 -20.43 -15.73 -7.52
N LEU A 267 -20.80 -14.54 -7.04
CA LEU A 267 -22.03 -14.34 -6.27
C LEU A 267 -23.09 -13.73 -7.20
N HIS A 268 -24.25 -14.37 -7.27
CA HIS A 268 -25.38 -13.87 -8.04
C HIS A 268 -26.67 -13.88 -7.23
N ARG A 269 -27.73 -13.31 -7.81
CA ARG A 269 -29.05 -13.14 -7.20
C ARG A 269 -30.07 -14.08 -7.84
N PRO A 270 -30.20 -15.34 -7.40
CA PRO A 270 -31.12 -16.30 -8.02
C PRO A 270 -32.58 -15.79 -8.09
N ARG A 271 -33.01 -14.99 -7.10
CA ARG A 271 -34.37 -14.45 -7.01
C ARG A 271 -34.74 -13.44 -8.12
N THR A 272 -33.78 -12.95 -8.90
CA THR A 272 -34.10 -12.09 -10.06
C THR A 272 -34.63 -12.87 -11.26
N LEU A 273 -34.48 -14.20 -11.27
CA LEU A 273 -35.09 -15.08 -12.27
C LEU A 273 -36.56 -15.31 -11.94
N ILE A 274 -37.43 -14.38 -12.31
CA ILE A 274 -38.86 -14.39 -11.94
C ILE A 274 -39.77 -15.19 -12.88
N LYS A 275 -39.27 -15.56 -14.06
CA LYS A 275 -40.08 -16.30 -15.05
C LYS A 275 -40.34 -17.72 -14.54
N PRO A 276 -41.58 -18.24 -14.58
CA PRO A 276 -41.91 -19.58 -14.05
C PRO A 276 -41.01 -20.70 -14.57
N GLU A 277 -40.59 -20.65 -15.84
CA GLU A 277 -39.69 -21.62 -16.47
C GLU A 277 -38.23 -21.56 -16.00
N ASP A 278 -37.82 -20.42 -15.43
CA ASP A 278 -36.47 -20.20 -14.92
C ASP A 278 -36.35 -20.54 -13.42
N VAL A 279 -37.44 -20.44 -12.66
CA VAL A 279 -37.46 -20.70 -11.20
C VAL A 279 -36.87 -22.07 -10.84
N PRO A 280 -37.22 -23.18 -11.52
CA PRO A 280 -36.66 -24.50 -11.22
C PRO A 280 -35.18 -24.64 -11.59
N LYS A 281 -34.65 -23.74 -12.42
CA LYS A 281 -33.27 -23.77 -12.93
C LYS A 281 -32.34 -22.82 -12.18
N ARG A 282 -32.83 -22.08 -11.18
CA ARG A 282 -32.02 -21.16 -10.38
C ARG A 282 -30.81 -21.89 -9.80
N ALA A 283 -29.62 -21.46 -10.17
CA ALA A 283 -28.40 -21.98 -9.56
C ALA A 283 -28.31 -21.56 -8.07
N PRO A 284 -27.57 -22.30 -7.22
CA PRO A 284 -27.19 -21.81 -5.89
C PRO A 284 -26.45 -20.48 -6.00
N ALA A 285 -26.66 -19.57 -5.04
CA ALA A 285 -26.22 -18.17 -5.13
C ALA A 285 -24.71 -18.00 -5.31
N VAL A 286 -23.90 -18.94 -4.81
CA VAL A 286 -22.46 -19.00 -5.00
C VAL A 286 -22.12 -20.07 -6.04
N MET A 287 -21.44 -19.65 -7.11
CA MET A 287 -20.99 -20.50 -8.20
C MET A 287 -19.47 -20.37 -8.34
N VAL A 288 -18.76 -21.49 -8.36
CA VAL A 288 -17.28 -21.52 -8.43
C VAL A 288 -16.84 -22.12 -9.76
N PHE A 289 -15.94 -21.43 -10.44
CA PHE A 289 -15.35 -21.87 -11.70
C PHE A 289 -13.83 -21.87 -11.61
N ASP A 290 -13.15 -22.66 -12.44
CA ASP A 290 -11.73 -22.47 -12.69
C ASP A 290 -11.48 -21.33 -13.69
N GLN A 291 -10.21 -20.99 -13.94
CA GLN A 291 -9.83 -19.95 -14.90
C GLN A 291 -10.26 -20.27 -16.35
N ALA A 292 -10.45 -21.55 -16.69
CA ALA A 292 -10.95 -21.99 -18.00
C ALA A 292 -12.49 -21.98 -18.08
N GLY A 293 -13.16 -21.61 -16.98
CA GLY A 293 -14.61 -21.49 -16.88
C GLY A 293 -15.31 -22.80 -16.60
N ASN A 294 -14.58 -23.88 -16.30
CA ASN A 294 -15.21 -25.13 -15.92
C ASN A 294 -15.80 -25.00 -14.53
N TYR A 295 -17.01 -25.54 -14.35
CA TYR A 295 -17.67 -25.57 -13.05
C TYR A 295 -16.88 -26.43 -12.06
N VAL A 296 -16.70 -25.91 -10.84
CA VAL A 296 -16.02 -26.59 -9.73
C VAL A 296 -17.03 -27.03 -8.68
N LYS A 297 -17.80 -26.08 -8.13
CA LYS A 297 -18.80 -26.33 -7.08
C LYS A 297 -19.78 -25.16 -6.95
N SER A 298 -20.86 -25.36 -6.21
CA SER A 298 -21.83 -24.32 -5.88
C SER A 298 -22.56 -24.62 -4.57
N TRP A 299 -23.00 -23.56 -3.90
CA TRP A 299 -23.81 -23.61 -2.68
C TRP A 299 -24.44 -22.23 -2.44
N GLY A 300 -25.14 -22.06 -1.32
CA GLY A 300 -25.65 -20.76 -0.87
C GLY A 300 -27.15 -20.60 -1.06
N GLY A 301 -27.72 -19.69 -0.27
CA GLY A 301 -29.16 -19.51 -0.11
C GLY A 301 -29.60 -19.58 1.35
N GLU A 302 -30.90 -19.48 1.58
CA GLU A 302 -31.50 -19.57 2.91
C GLU A 302 -31.15 -20.89 3.61
N GLY A 303 -30.93 -20.83 4.92
CA GLY A 303 -30.60 -21.99 5.74
C GLY A 303 -30.84 -21.71 7.23
N GLN A 304 -30.47 -22.66 8.07
CA GLN A 304 -30.69 -22.58 9.51
C GLN A 304 -29.53 -21.88 10.22
N GLY A 305 -29.84 -21.00 11.18
CA GLY A 305 -28.85 -20.35 12.04
C GLY A 305 -28.23 -19.06 11.51
N TYR A 306 -28.68 -18.55 10.36
CA TYR A 306 -28.20 -17.30 9.78
C TYR A 306 -29.27 -16.61 8.92
N GLU A 307 -29.10 -15.31 8.68
CA GLU A 307 -30.01 -14.47 7.90
C GLU A 307 -29.43 -14.23 6.50
N TRP A 308 -29.75 -15.12 5.56
CA TRP A 308 -29.27 -14.97 4.17
C TRP A 308 -29.75 -13.63 3.57
N PRO A 309 -28.86 -12.84 2.94
CA PRO A 309 -29.23 -11.56 2.38
C PRO A 309 -30.34 -11.71 1.34
N GLN A 310 -31.30 -10.80 1.37
CA GLN A 310 -32.39 -10.78 0.40
C GLN A 310 -31.90 -10.31 -0.97
N ARG A 311 -30.83 -9.51 -1.01
CA ARG A 311 -30.22 -9.08 -2.26
C ARG A 311 -28.70 -9.19 -2.18
N GLU A 312 -28.20 -10.33 -2.65
CA GLU A 312 -26.77 -10.67 -2.65
C GLU A 312 -25.94 -9.54 -3.30
N HIS A 313 -24.85 -9.17 -2.65
CA HIS A 313 -23.99 -8.07 -3.10
C HIS A 313 -22.51 -8.47 -3.17
N GLY A 314 -21.73 -8.28 -2.10
CA GLY A 314 -20.30 -8.55 -2.05
C GLY A 314 -19.97 -10.00 -1.68
N ILE A 315 -18.87 -10.51 -2.22
CA ILE A 315 -18.26 -11.79 -1.84
C ILE A 315 -16.74 -11.64 -1.71
N ASN A 316 -16.15 -12.22 -0.67
CA ASN A 316 -14.69 -12.30 -0.50
C ASN A 316 -14.29 -13.68 0.03
N VAL A 317 -13.37 -14.36 -0.65
CA VAL A 317 -12.72 -15.56 -0.14
C VAL A 317 -11.41 -15.15 0.51
N ASP A 318 -11.29 -15.42 1.80
CA ASP A 318 -10.10 -15.05 2.56
C ASP A 318 -8.98 -16.10 2.47
N SER A 319 -7.78 -15.71 2.89
CA SER A 319 -6.61 -16.58 2.82
C SER A 319 -6.64 -17.72 3.85
N LYS A 320 -7.61 -17.75 4.76
CA LYS A 320 -7.86 -18.86 5.70
C LYS A 320 -8.89 -19.86 5.13
N GLY A 321 -9.46 -19.59 3.95
CA GLY A 321 -10.46 -20.45 3.32
C GLY A 321 -11.88 -20.21 3.84
N PHE A 322 -12.18 -19.03 4.39
CA PHE A 322 -13.55 -18.61 4.64
C PHE A 322 -14.10 -17.72 3.52
N VAL A 323 -15.42 -17.76 3.37
CA VAL A 323 -16.17 -17.00 2.37
C VAL A 323 -17.09 -16.03 3.09
N TRP A 324 -16.92 -14.75 2.79
CA TRP A 324 -17.69 -13.64 3.35
C TRP A 324 -18.72 -13.17 2.34
N ILE A 325 -19.96 -12.96 2.78
CA ILE A 325 -21.08 -12.54 1.92
C ILE A 325 -21.81 -11.35 2.55
N THR A 326 -22.16 -10.37 1.72
CA THR A 326 -23.02 -9.24 2.11
C THR A 326 -24.26 -9.13 1.23
N GLY A 327 -25.21 -8.29 1.65
CA GLY A 327 -26.38 -7.92 0.87
C GLY A 327 -26.70 -6.44 0.95
N ASN A 328 -27.59 -5.98 0.08
CA ASN A 328 -27.99 -4.57 0.04
C ASN A 328 -29.49 -4.30 -0.10
N ASN A 329 -30.33 -5.28 0.22
CA ASN A 329 -31.77 -5.08 0.18
C ASN A 329 -32.20 -3.95 1.12
N CYS A 330 -33.18 -3.18 0.69
CA CYS A 330 -33.86 -2.21 1.54
C CYS A 330 -35.34 -2.64 1.69
N PRO A 331 -35.96 -2.46 2.86
CA PRO A 331 -37.34 -2.89 3.11
C PRO A 331 -38.39 -2.12 2.28
N THR A 332 -38.09 -0.88 1.87
CA THR A 332 -39.02 0.02 1.16
C THR A 332 -38.77 0.13 -0.35
N ASN A 333 -37.81 -0.60 -0.92
CA ASN A 333 -37.50 -0.53 -2.35
C ASN A 333 -38.53 -1.24 -3.26
N GLY A 334 -39.47 -1.99 -2.67
CA GLY A 334 -40.55 -2.66 -3.39
C GLY A 334 -40.11 -3.73 -4.40
N ILE A 335 -38.88 -4.28 -4.28
CA ILE A 335 -38.41 -5.31 -5.21
C ILE A 335 -39.21 -6.61 -4.98
N ALA A 336 -39.86 -7.08 -6.04
CA ALA A 336 -40.67 -8.30 -6.00
C ALA A 336 -39.86 -9.54 -5.59
N ASN A 337 -40.51 -10.47 -4.87
CA ASN A 337 -39.95 -11.74 -4.39
C ASN A 337 -38.85 -11.63 -3.33
N LEU A 338 -38.63 -10.44 -2.75
CA LEU A 338 -37.75 -10.22 -1.61
C LEU A 338 -38.58 -9.97 -0.35
N LYS A 339 -38.06 -10.38 0.82
CA LYS A 339 -38.65 -9.98 2.10
C LYS A 339 -38.43 -8.48 2.32
N HIS A 340 -39.38 -7.83 2.99
CA HIS A 340 -39.29 -6.41 3.37
C HIS A 340 -38.37 -6.21 4.59
N VAL A 341 -37.09 -6.53 4.42
CA VAL A 341 -36.04 -6.37 5.44
C VAL A 341 -34.79 -5.73 4.85
N ALA A 342 -34.07 -4.95 5.65
CA ALA A 342 -32.75 -4.45 5.31
C ALA A 342 -31.69 -5.54 5.49
N ASP A 343 -30.76 -5.64 4.54
CA ASP A 343 -29.60 -6.52 4.66
C ASP A 343 -28.51 -5.84 5.51
N ASP A 344 -28.63 -5.98 6.83
CA ASP A 344 -27.81 -5.32 7.85
C ASP A 344 -26.75 -6.24 8.46
N GLN A 345 -26.49 -7.34 7.77
CA GLN A 345 -25.61 -8.41 8.21
C GLN A 345 -24.50 -8.75 7.20
N ILE A 346 -23.41 -9.29 7.72
CA ILE A 346 -22.34 -9.96 6.98
C ILE A 346 -22.30 -11.41 7.44
N LEU A 347 -22.22 -12.34 6.50
CA LEU A 347 -22.14 -13.77 6.80
C LEU A 347 -20.76 -14.33 6.47
N LYS A 348 -20.27 -15.23 7.32
CA LYS A 348 -19.03 -15.99 7.12
C LYS A 348 -19.34 -17.48 7.02
N PHE A 349 -18.81 -18.12 5.98
CA PHE A 349 -18.92 -19.54 5.72
C PHE A 349 -17.55 -20.16 5.50
N THR A 350 -17.46 -21.48 5.62
CA THR A 350 -16.35 -22.24 5.03
C THR A 350 -16.49 -22.29 3.50
N GLN A 351 -15.43 -22.67 2.79
CA GLN A 351 -15.48 -22.88 1.34
C GLN A 351 -16.48 -23.98 0.87
N ASP A 352 -16.92 -24.89 1.75
CA ASP A 352 -17.98 -25.87 1.47
C ASP A 352 -19.38 -25.39 1.90
N GLY A 353 -19.53 -24.13 2.31
CA GLY A 353 -20.82 -23.51 2.60
C GLY A 353 -21.38 -23.79 3.99
N LYS A 354 -20.55 -24.25 4.94
CA LYS A 354 -20.96 -24.38 6.34
C LYS A 354 -20.90 -23.02 7.01
N PHE A 355 -21.98 -22.66 7.71
CA PHE A 355 -22.05 -21.40 8.44
C PHE A 355 -21.04 -21.36 9.59
N VAL A 356 -20.34 -20.23 9.73
CA VAL A 356 -19.32 -20.01 10.76
C VAL A 356 -19.76 -18.94 11.74
N MET A 357 -20.10 -17.75 11.24
CA MET A 357 -20.57 -16.65 12.07
C MET A 357 -21.29 -15.58 11.24
N GLN A 358 -21.98 -14.70 11.95
CA GLN A 358 -22.69 -13.55 11.40
C GLN A 358 -22.30 -12.29 12.19
N ILE A 359 -22.11 -11.16 11.50
CA ILE A 359 -21.93 -9.83 12.07
C ILE A 359 -23.18 -9.02 11.72
N GLY A 360 -23.84 -8.44 12.72
CA GLY A 360 -25.10 -7.71 12.54
C GLY A 360 -26.29 -8.61 12.25
N HIS A 361 -27.48 -8.03 12.17
CA HIS A 361 -28.74 -8.73 11.90
C HIS A 361 -29.68 -7.86 11.07
N SER A 362 -30.53 -8.47 10.25
CA SER A 362 -31.49 -7.78 9.39
C SER A 362 -32.37 -6.79 10.19
N ASN A 363 -32.57 -5.59 9.63
CA ASN A 363 -33.31 -4.47 10.26
C ASN A 363 -32.75 -3.96 11.61
N GLN A 364 -31.52 -4.30 11.98
CA GLN A 364 -30.97 -3.88 13.29
C GLN A 364 -30.06 -2.65 13.23
N SER A 365 -29.71 -2.16 12.03
CA SER A 365 -28.84 -1.00 11.90
C SER A 365 -29.40 0.24 12.61
N LYS A 366 -28.53 0.94 13.34
CA LYS A 366 -28.80 2.25 13.95
C LYS A 366 -28.05 3.39 13.27
N GLY A 367 -27.65 3.19 12.01
CA GLY A 367 -26.91 4.17 11.22
C GLY A 367 -25.39 4.11 11.41
N ASN A 368 -24.71 5.20 11.03
CA ASN A 368 -23.26 5.26 10.85
C ASN A 368 -22.46 5.16 12.15
N ALA A 369 -23.08 5.40 13.29
CA ALA A 369 -22.44 5.22 14.60
C ALA A 369 -22.57 3.79 15.15
N ASP A 370 -23.41 2.93 14.54
CA ASP A 370 -23.63 1.56 14.99
C ASP A 370 -22.39 0.70 14.77
N THR A 371 -21.80 0.17 15.84
CA THR A 371 -20.59 -0.65 15.76
C THR A 371 -20.87 -2.15 15.73
N THR A 372 -22.14 -2.56 15.83
CA THR A 372 -22.56 -3.97 15.92
C THR A 372 -23.26 -4.47 14.66
N ASN A 373 -23.83 -3.56 13.87
CA ASN A 373 -24.48 -3.87 12.59
C ASN A 373 -23.82 -3.09 11.45
N VAL A 374 -24.02 -3.60 10.23
CA VAL A 374 -23.83 -2.84 9.00
C VAL A 374 -25.19 -2.39 8.48
N HIS A 375 -25.20 -1.60 7.42
CA HIS A 375 -26.43 -1.18 6.77
C HIS A 375 -26.30 -1.27 5.25
N ARG A 376 -26.71 -2.43 4.72
CA ARG A 376 -26.68 -2.71 3.28
C ARG A 376 -25.25 -2.66 2.74
N ALA A 377 -24.36 -3.43 3.36
CA ALA A 377 -22.94 -3.45 3.01
C ALA A 377 -22.70 -3.91 1.57
N ALA A 378 -21.98 -3.10 0.79
CA ALA A 378 -21.74 -3.36 -0.62
C ALA A 378 -20.58 -4.33 -0.83
N ASP A 379 -19.52 -4.27 -0.01
CA ASP A 379 -18.33 -5.06 -0.27
C ASP A 379 -17.53 -5.33 0.99
N VAL A 380 -16.70 -6.38 0.95
CA VAL A 380 -15.83 -6.78 2.05
C VAL A 380 -14.46 -7.20 1.54
N GLN A 381 -13.42 -6.90 2.32
CA GLN A 381 -12.05 -7.30 2.02
C GLN A 381 -11.35 -7.76 3.30
N TYR A 382 -10.92 -9.02 3.31
CA TYR A 382 -10.07 -9.54 4.38
C TYR A 382 -8.61 -9.09 4.24
N ASN A 383 -7.99 -8.75 5.36
CA ASN A 383 -6.57 -8.45 5.51
C ASN A 383 -5.86 -9.55 6.30
N ALA A 384 -5.11 -10.39 5.60
CA ALA A 384 -4.35 -11.49 6.19
C ALA A 384 -3.27 -11.04 7.18
N ARG A 385 -2.72 -9.84 7.03
CA ARG A 385 -1.63 -9.35 7.90
C ARG A 385 -2.08 -9.00 9.31
N THR A 386 -3.31 -8.52 9.44
CA THR A 386 -3.85 -8.02 10.71
C THR A 386 -5.06 -8.78 11.21
N ASN A 387 -5.52 -9.78 10.44
CA ASN A 387 -6.74 -10.53 10.71
C ASN A 387 -7.99 -9.63 10.82
N GLU A 388 -8.11 -8.69 9.88
CA GLU A 388 -9.17 -7.69 9.87
C GLU A 388 -10.07 -7.84 8.66
N LEU A 389 -11.36 -7.60 8.85
CA LEU A 389 -12.34 -7.49 7.77
C LEU A 389 -12.70 -6.02 7.57
N PHE A 390 -12.33 -5.47 6.40
CA PHE A 390 -12.72 -4.13 5.99
C PHE A 390 -14.02 -4.21 5.20
N VAL A 391 -14.95 -3.31 5.48
CA VAL A 391 -16.30 -3.34 4.90
C VAL A 391 -16.62 -1.99 4.25
N ALA A 392 -17.06 -2.04 3.00
CA ALA A 392 -17.72 -0.93 2.31
C ALA A 392 -19.20 -0.91 2.73
N ASP A 393 -19.49 -0.19 3.82
CA ASP A 393 -20.83 -0.12 4.41
C ASP A 393 -21.54 1.12 3.87
N GLY A 394 -22.19 0.96 2.71
CA GLY A 394 -22.36 2.05 1.75
C GLY A 394 -23.75 2.31 1.17
N TYR A 395 -24.70 1.36 1.16
CA TYR A 395 -26.02 1.63 0.56
C TYR A 395 -26.99 2.32 1.50
N GLY A 396 -26.87 2.09 2.81
CA GLY A 396 -27.60 2.86 3.81
C GLY A 396 -26.68 3.62 4.77
N ASN A 397 -25.47 3.11 5.03
CA ASN A 397 -24.42 3.87 5.71
C ASN A 397 -23.46 4.53 4.71
N HIS A 398 -22.59 5.40 5.21
CA HIS A 398 -21.61 6.18 4.43
C HIS A 398 -20.22 6.08 5.05
N ARG A 399 -19.74 4.85 5.25
CA ARG A 399 -18.50 4.60 5.98
C ARG A 399 -17.72 3.39 5.47
N VAL A 400 -16.45 3.38 5.81
CA VAL A 400 -15.70 2.14 5.97
C VAL A 400 -15.77 1.73 7.43
N ILE A 401 -16.09 0.47 7.71
CA ILE A 401 -16.05 -0.12 9.05
C ILE A 401 -15.16 -1.36 9.04
N VAL A 402 -14.43 -1.57 10.13
CA VAL A 402 -13.45 -2.64 10.27
C VAL A 402 -13.76 -3.49 11.49
N PHE A 403 -13.80 -4.80 11.27
CA PHE A 403 -14.01 -5.81 12.31
C PHE A 403 -12.79 -6.72 12.46
N ASP A 404 -12.64 -7.32 13.63
CA ASP A 404 -11.79 -8.50 13.82
C ASP A 404 -12.42 -9.70 13.09
N ALA A 405 -11.66 -10.37 12.24
CA ALA A 405 -12.21 -11.36 11.32
C ALA A 405 -12.54 -12.71 11.97
N ASP A 406 -12.04 -12.98 13.18
CA ASP A 406 -12.35 -14.23 13.91
C ASP A 406 -13.51 -14.04 14.88
N THR A 407 -13.65 -12.85 15.48
CA THR A 407 -14.65 -12.58 16.52
C THR A 407 -15.81 -11.71 16.07
N GLY A 408 -15.70 -11.02 14.93
CA GLY A 408 -16.69 -10.04 14.47
C GLY A 408 -16.75 -8.76 15.30
N LYS A 409 -15.82 -8.56 16.25
CA LYS A 409 -15.80 -7.36 17.09
C LYS A 409 -15.34 -6.14 16.31
N PHE A 410 -16.04 -5.04 16.50
CA PHE A 410 -15.66 -3.74 15.94
C PHE A 410 -14.24 -3.32 16.35
N LYS A 411 -13.52 -2.70 15.41
CA LYS A 411 -12.20 -2.11 15.65
C LYS A 411 -12.20 -0.61 15.43
N ARG A 412 -12.69 -0.16 14.26
CA ARG A 412 -12.67 1.25 13.85
C ARG A 412 -13.59 1.50 12.66
N LEU A 413 -13.91 2.76 12.43
CA LEU A 413 -14.64 3.22 11.24
C LEU A 413 -14.18 4.63 10.84
N TRP A 414 -14.44 5.01 9.60
CA TRP A 414 -14.24 6.37 9.10
C TRP A 414 -15.14 6.65 7.88
N GLY A 415 -15.41 7.92 7.64
CA GLY A 415 -16.07 8.44 6.44
C GLY A 415 -15.06 9.03 5.44
N ALA A 416 -15.58 9.73 4.42
CA ALA A 416 -14.73 10.35 3.40
C ALA A 416 -13.69 11.29 4.02
N PHE A 417 -12.50 11.34 3.42
CA PHE A 417 -11.34 12.10 3.93
C PHE A 417 -10.88 11.73 5.36
N GLY A 418 -11.34 10.60 5.91
CA GLY A 418 -11.04 10.18 7.28
C GLY A 418 -11.90 10.91 8.32
N ASN A 419 -12.97 11.57 7.89
CA ASN A 419 -13.91 12.27 8.76
C ASN A 419 -14.79 11.30 9.53
N LYS A 420 -15.49 11.80 10.54
CA LYS A 420 -16.61 11.06 11.15
C LYS A 420 -17.75 10.96 10.11
N PRO A 421 -18.31 9.76 9.86
CA PRO A 421 -19.44 9.62 8.94
C PRO A 421 -20.69 10.32 9.49
N VAL A 422 -21.54 10.76 8.57
CA VAL A 422 -22.80 11.45 8.86
C VAL A 422 -23.95 10.55 8.44
N ASP A 423 -25.02 10.54 9.22
CA ASP A 423 -26.24 9.79 8.91
C ASP A 423 -27.02 10.43 7.77
N ASP A 424 -27.28 9.62 6.75
CA ASP A 424 -28.07 9.98 5.55
C ASP A 424 -28.64 8.69 4.90
N ASP A 425 -29.34 7.88 5.69
CA ASP A 425 -29.92 6.64 5.17
C ASP A 425 -31.19 6.93 4.35
N HIS A 426 -31.08 6.66 3.05
CA HIS A 426 -32.21 6.62 2.15
C HIS A 426 -32.15 5.37 1.25
N CYS A 427 -33.31 4.75 1.08
CA CYS A 427 -33.41 3.53 0.29
C CYS A 427 -33.15 3.72 -1.20
N GLU A 428 -33.67 4.81 -1.76
CA GLU A 428 -33.42 5.20 -3.14
C GLU A 428 -31.94 5.54 -3.33
N VAL A 429 -31.34 5.10 -4.44
CA VAL A 429 -30.00 5.56 -4.78
C VAL A 429 -30.11 6.96 -5.38
N VAL A 430 -29.63 7.96 -4.64
CA VAL A 430 -29.59 9.35 -5.10
C VAL A 430 -28.30 9.60 -5.86
N THR A 431 -28.38 9.69 -7.20
CA THR A 431 -27.26 10.12 -8.03
C THR A 431 -27.27 11.65 -8.15
N PRO A 432 -26.19 12.36 -7.78
CA PRO A 432 -26.09 13.81 -7.98
C PRO A 432 -26.33 14.18 -9.45
N LYS A 433 -27.03 15.30 -9.68
CA LYS A 433 -27.24 15.84 -11.04
C LYS A 433 -26.06 16.69 -11.51
N GLU A 434 -25.34 17.26 -10.57
CA GLU A 434 -24.19 18.13 -10.81
C GLU A 434 -22.95 17.54 -10.15
N PHE A 435 -21.83 17.61 -10.86
CA PHE A 435 -20.55 17.09 -10.44
C PHE A 435 -19.48 18.19 -10.56
N PRO A 436 -19.50 19.19 -9.66
CA PRO A 436 -18.59 20.32 -9.74
C PRO A 436 -17.13 19.85 -9.63
N ALA A 437 -16.24 20.58 -10.31
CA ALA A 437 -14.81 20.32 -10.24
C ALA A 437 -14.29 20.50 -8.81
N GLY A 438 -13.26 19.74 -8.45
CA GLY A 438 -12.62 19.77 -7.15
C GLY A 438 -12.76 18.46 -6.39
N ASP A 439 -12.66 18.52 -5.07
CA ASP A 439 -12.56 17.33 -4.22
C ASP A 439 -13.89 16.57 -4.01
N GLY A 440 -15.01 17.19 -4.41
CA GLY A 440 -16.35 16.69 -4.15
C GLY A 440 -16.81 16.83 -2.69
N PRO A 441 -17.99 16.30 -2.35
CA PRO A 441 -18.59 16.40 -1.02
C PRO A 441 -17.72 15.81 0.09
N LYS A 442 -17.85 16.32 1.32
CA LYS A 442 -17.04 15.89 2.48
C LYS A 442 -17.49 14.58 3.13
N ASN A 443 -18.64 14.05 2.71
CA ASN A 443 -19.16 12.74 3.10
C ASN A 443 -19.03 11.76 1.93
N PHE A 444 -18.98 10.47 2.24
CA PHE A 444 -19.23 9.46 1.22
C PHE A 444 -20.70 9.53 0.78
N SER A 445 -20.99 9.09 -0.43
CA SER A 445 -22.34 8.67 -0.81
C SER A 445 -22.35 7.14 -0.74
N ILE A 446 -22.45 6.42 -1.85
CA ILE A 446 -22.40 4.96 -1.83
C ILE A 446 -20.96 4.45 -1.82
N VAL A 447 -20.50 4.00 -0.65
CA VAL A 447 -19.26 3.24 -0.49
C VAL A 447 -19.46 1.85 -1.10
N HIS A 448 -19.11 1.68 -2.38
CA HIS A 448 -19.56 0.53 -3.15
C HIS A 448 -18.54 -0.62 -3.21
N ALA A 449 -17.24 -0.30 -3.23
CA ALA A 449 -16.18 -1.30 -3.30
C ALA A 449 -14.98 -0.90 -2.44
N ILE A 450 -14.29 -1.92 -1.93
CA ILE A 450 -13.10 -1.73 -1.10
C ILE A 450 -12.01 -2.74 -1.45
N ARG A 451 -10.76 -2.27 -1.62
CA ARG A 451 -9.61 -3.13 -1.88
C ARG A 451 -8.42 -2.70 -1.03
N LEU A 452 -7.69 -3.69 -0.50
CA LEU A 452 -6.46 -3.46 0.27
C LEU A 452 -5.26 -3.90 -0.55
N SER A 453 -4.33 -2.99 -0.81
CA SER A 453 -3.12 -3.31 -1.55
C SER A 453 -2.10 -4.07 -0.69
N LYS A 454 -1.16 -4.75 -1.36
CA LYS A 454 -0.03 -5.45 -0.74
C LYS A 454 0.85 -4.52 0.10
N ASP A 455 0.98 -3.24 -0.26
CA ASP A 455 1.69 -2.23 0.55
C ASP A 455 0.83 -1.60 1.67
N GLY A 456 -0.40 -2.08 1.87
CA GLY A 456 -1.22 -1.74 3.03
C GLY A 456 -2.08 -0.50 2.87
N ILE A 457 -2.34 -0.05 1.65
CA ILE A 457 -3.22 1.08 1.37
C ILE A 457 -4.63 0.57 1.06
N VAL A 458 -5.63 1.19 1.69
CA VAL A 458 -7.05 0.90 1.47
C VAL A 458 -7.58 1.81 0.38
N TYR A 459 -8.20 1.26 -0.66
CA TYR A 459 -8.85 1.98 -1.76
C TYR A 459 -10.34 1.78 -1.67
N VAL A 460 -11.09 2.87 -1.79
CA VAL A 460 -12.54 2.91 -1.56
C VAL A 460 -13.20 3.61 -2.73
N ALA A 461 -14.16 2.94 -3.36
CA ALA A 461 -14.99 3.46 -4.42
C ALA A 461 -16.22 4.16 -3.83
N ASP A 462 -16.31 5.48 -4.02
CA ASP A 462 -17.44 6.31 -3.64
C ASP A 462 -18.27 6.60 -4.90
N ARG A 463 -19.19 5.66 -5.17
CA ARG A 463 -19.82 5.46 -6.47
C ARG A 463 -20.58 6.69 -6.95
N GLU A 464 -21.47 7.24 -6.12
CA GLU A 464 -22.31 8.34 -6.57
C GLU A 464 -21.55 9.66 -6.60
N ASN A 465 -20.50 9.85 -5.79
CA ASN A 465 -19.64 11.05 -5.87
C ASN A 465 -18.56 10.96 -6.97
N ARG A 466 -18.55 9.87 -7.73
CA ARG A 466 -17.63 9.62 -8.83
C ARG A 466 -16.16 9.79 -8.51
N ARG A 467 -15.72 9.10 -7.46
CA ARG A 467 -14.33 9.12 -7.03
C ARG A 467 -13.87 7.81 -6.40
N VAL A 468 -12.55 7.63 -6.40
CA VAL A 468 -11.86 6.64 -5.57
C VAL A 468 -10.99 7.39 -4.58
N GLN A 469 -11.12 7.08 -3.29
CA GLN A 469 -10.25 7.58 -2.24
C GLN A 469 -9.31 6.48 -1.73
N SER A 470 -8.09 6.85 -1.34
CA SER A 470 -7.14 5.96 -0.69
C SER A 470 -6.84 6.41 0.73
N PHE A 471 -6.63 5.43 1.61
CA PHE A 471 -6.45 5.61 3.05
C PHE A 471 -5.35 4.70 3.58
N THR A 472 -4.77 5.09 4.70
CA THR A 472 -4.03 4.14 5.56
C THR A 472 -5.01 3.12 6.18
N PRO A 473 -4.52 1.99 6.72
CA PRO A 473 -5.38 1.00 7.38
C PRO A 473 -6.18 1.56 8.57
N ASP A 474 -5.68 2.60 9.24
CA ASP A 474 -6.32 3.30 10.35
C ASP A 474 -7.33 4.37 9.91
N GLY A 475 -7.52 4.58 8.60
CA GLY A 475 -8.54 5.47 8.05
C GLY A 475 -8.08 6.90 7.78
N LYS A 476 -6.78 7.18 7.85
CA LYS A 476 -6.24 8.48 7.45
C LYS A 476 -6.26 8.60 5.93
N PHE A 477 -6.90 9.65 5.42
CA PHE A 477 -6.92 9.96 4.00
C PHE A 477 -5.53 10.24 3.43
N LEU A 478 -5.28 9.72 2.23
CA LEU A 478 -4.02 9.87 1.51
C LEU A 478 -4.18 10.66 0.22
N LYS A 479 -4.97 10.14 -0.71
CA LYS A 479 -5.16 10.69 -2.05
C LYS A 479 -6.52 10.30 -2.60
N GLN A 480 -6.98 11.01 -3.62
CA GLN A 480 -8.15 10.60 -4.38
C GLN A 480 -7.97 10.86 -5.87
N ILE A 481 -8.83 10.22 -6.64
CA ILE A 481 -9.05 10.53 -8.05
C ILE A 481 -10.55 10.71 -8.26
N VAL A 482 -10.92 11.75 -9.03
CA VAL A 482 -12.30 12.11 -9.34
C VAL A 482 -12.46 12.13 -10.86
N LYS A 483 -13.55 11.56 -11.38
CA LYS A 483 -13.90 11.60 -12.80
C LYS A 483 -15.40 11.81 -12.96
N THR A 484 -15.79 13.00 -13.38
CA THR A 484 -17.18 13.47 -13.29
C THR A 484 -17.97 13.42 -14.58
N ASP A 485 -17.31 13.23 -15.73
CA ASP A 485 -17.92 13.22 -17.07
C ASP A 485 -18.75 11.96 -17.37
N THR A 486 -18.45 10.84 -16.68
CA THR A 486 -19.05 9.53 -16.89
C THR A 486 -19.28 8.83 -15.55
N GLN A 487 -20.06 7.74 -15.54
CA GLN A 487 -20.21 6.95 -14.31
C GLN A 487 -18.88 6.32 -13.92
N PHE A 488 -18.24 6.87 -12.91
CA PHE A 488 -17.05 6.40 -12.22
C PHE A 488 -17.41 6.46 -10.72
N ALA A 489 -16.81 5.78 -9.75
CA ALA A 489 -16.07 4.54 -9.77
C ALA A 489 -16.90 3.54 -8.94
N ARG A 490 -17.35 2.43 -9.54
CA ARG A 490 -18.25 1.48 -8.84
C ARG A 490 -17.51 0.30 -8.24
N ASP A 491 -16.43 -0.12 -8.88
CA ASP A 491 -15.68 -1.31 -8.52
C ASP A 491 -14.19 -1.11 -8.69
N LEU A 492 -13.42 -2.02 -8.10
CA LEU A 492 -11.97 -1.92 -7.97
C LEU A 492 -11.34 -3.31 -8.09
N ALA A 493 -10.25 -3.42 -8.84
CA ALA A 493 -9.34 -4.56 -8.80
C ALA A 493 -7.90 -4.10 -9.02
N PHE A 494 -6.92 -4.83 -8.47
CA PHE A 494 -5.51 -4.53 -8.72
C PHE A 494 -5.00 -5.32 -9.92
N SER A 495 -3.97 -4.81 -10.58
CA SER A 495 -3.15 -5.63 -11.48
C SER A 495 -2.45 -6.74 -10.70
N ALA A 496 -2.19 -7.87 -11.38
CA ALA A 496 -1.61 -9.05 -10.75
C ALA A 496 -0.09 -8.95 -10.51
N ASP A 497 0.57 -7.93 -11.08
CA ASP A 497 1.99 -7.74 -10.88
C ASP A 497 2.36 -7.58 -9.38
N PRO A 498 3.59 -7.92 -8.99
CA PRO A 498 4.00 -7.90 -7.58
C PRO A 498 3.74 -6.55 -6.88
N ASP A 499 3.92 -5.44 -7.59
CA ASP A 499 3.76 -4.08 -7.06
C ASP A 499 2.31 -3.59 -7.01
N GLN A 500 1.40 -4.31 -7.67
CA GLN A 500 0.05 -3.87 -7.98
C GLN A 500 0.09 -2.45 -8.57
N GLN A 501 0.88 -2.29 -9.63
CA GLN A 501 1.12 -0.98 -10.23
C GLN A 501 -0.19 -0.28 -10.61
N PHE A 502 -1.14 -1.04 -11.15
CA PHE A 502 -2.40 -0.50 -11.61
C PHE A 502 -3.56 -0.86 -10.68
N LEU A 503 -4.47 0.10 -10.57
CA LEU A 503 -5.81 -0.07 -10.04
C LEU A 503 -6.77 0.02 -11.24
N TYR A 504 -7.49 -1.06 -11.51
CA TYR A 504 -8.59 -1.10 -12.46
C TYR A 504 -9.85 -0.58 -11.79
N VAL A 505 -10.55 0.32 -12.47
CA VAL A 505 -11.74 0.99 -11.92
C VAL A 505 -12.85 1.01 -12.97
N GLY A 506 -14.00 0.42 -12.66
CA GLY A 506 -15.16 0.42 -13.55
C GLY A 506 -15.65 1.84 -13.85
N ASN A 507 -15.85 2.11 -15.14
CA ASN A 507 -16.20 3.43 -15.66
C ASN A 507 -17.23 3.34 -16.80
N GLY A 508 -18.52 3.42 -16.45
CA GLY A 508 -19.62 3.33 -17.42
C GLY A 508 -19.49 2.07 -18.29
N ASN A 509 -19.05 2.26 -19.54
CA ASN A 509 -18.90 1.21 -20.54
C ASN A 509 -17.46 0.68 -20.71
N ASP A 510 -16.49 1.15 -19.93
CA ASP A 510 -15.10 0.69 -19.96
C ASP A 510 -14.50 0.57 -18.55
N ILE A 511 -13.24 0.14 -18.46
CA ILE A 511 -12.48 0.07 -17.21
C ILE A 511 -11.31 1.03 -17.30
N GLN A 512 -11.17 1.96 -16.38
CA GLN A 512 -10.03 2.87 -16.33
C GLN A 512 -8.83 2.15 -15.70
N ILE A 513 -7.65 2.40 -16.26
CA ILE A 513 -6.36 1.96 -15.71
C ILE A 513 -5.77 3.15 -14.96
N VAL A 514 -5.67 3.03 -13.64
CA VAL A 514 -5.13 4.05 -12.76
C VAL A 514 -3.74 3.61 -12.29
N ASP A 515 -2.72 4.45 -12.42
CA ASP A 515 -1.48 4.26 -11.66
C ASP A 515 -1.83 4.44 -10.18
N ARG A 516 -1.76 3.34 -9.45
CA ARG A 516 -2.31 3.24 -8.10
C ARG A 516 -1.61 4.18 -7.11
N LYS A 517 -0.30 4.40 -7.28
CA LYS A 517 0.51 5.21 -6.35
C LYS A 517 0.42 6.70 -6.69
N ALA A 518 0.38 7.03 -7.98
CA ALA A 518 0.15 8.38 -8.45
C ALA A 518 -1.30 8.83 -8.26
N MET A 519 -2.26 7.90 -8.24
CA MET A 519 -3.71 8.15 -8.32
C MET A 519 -4.06 8.94 -9.59
N GLN A 520 -3.53 8.51 -10.73
CA GLN A 520 -3.75 9.13 -12.04
C GLN A 520 -4.27 8.09 -13.04
N ILE A 521 -5.28 8.44 -13.83
CA ILE A 521 -5.70 7.63 -14.97
C ILE A 521 -4.58 7.69 -16.03
N VAL A 522 -4.10 6.52 -16.43
CA VAL A 522 -3.02 6.36 -17.41
C VAL A 522 -3.48 5.65 -18.69
N GLY A 523 -4.72 5.16 -18.71
CA GLY A 523 -5.36 4.56 -19.89
C GLY A 523 -6.71 3.94 -19.54
N ASN A 524 -7.28 3.18 -20.47
CA ASN A 524 -8.52 2.45 -20.29
C ASN A 524 -8.52 1.12 -21.06
N ILE A 525 -9.38 0.20 -20.62
CA ILE A 525 -9.66 -1.09 -21.25
C ILE A 525 -11.08 -0.98 -21.81
N LYS A 526 -11.15 -0.84 -23.14
CA LYS A 526 -12.39 -0.81 -23.91
C LYS A 526 -12.25 -1.74 -25.10
N LEU A 527 -12.87 -2.92 -25.01
CA LEU A 527 -12.73 -3.97 -26.01
C LEU A 527 -14.03 -4.19 -26.80
N PRO A 528 -13.96 -4.62 -28.07
CA PRO A 528 -15.11 -5.10 -28.80
C PRO A 528 -15.79 -6.27 -28.07
N GLY A 529 -17.08 -6.13 -27.77
CA GLY A 529 -17.87 -7.15 -27.06
C GLY A 529 -17.71 -7.14 -25.53
N GLN A 530 -17.02 -6.15 -24.95
CA GLN A 530 -16.96 -5.99 -23.51
C GLN A 530 -18.33 -5.62 -22.92
N ILE A 531 -18.72 -6.24 -21.82
CA ILE A 531 -20.01 -6.01 -21.15
C ILE A 531 -20.00 -4.78 -20.20
N GLY A 532 -19.18 -3.77 -20.51
CA GLY A 532 -19.05 -2.54 -19.74
C GLY A 532 -17.95 -2.54 -18.67
N GLY A 533 -18.02 -1.58 -17.75
CA GLY A 533 -17.05 -1.40 -16.67
C GLY A 533 -17.21 -2.34 -15.48
N GLY A 534 -18.37 -3.00 -15.37
CA GLY A 534 -18.71 -3.88 -14.26
C GLY A 534 -19.66 -3.27 -13.23
N HIS A 535 -20.38 -4.17 -12.54
CA HIS A 535 -20.92 -3.91 -11.21
C HIS A 535 -19.85 -4.20 -10.14
N HIS A 536 -19.09 -5.29 -10.33
CA HIS A 536 -17.85 -5.62 -9.61
C HIS A 536 -16.86 -6.27 -10.58
N ILE A 537 -15.56 -6.06 -10.30
CA ILE A 537 -14.45 -6.69 -11.00
C ILE A 537 -13.47 -7.36 -10.04
N ALA A 538 -12.77 -8.38 -10.52
CA ALA A 538 -11.67 -9.04 -9.80
C ALA A 538 -10.57 -9.46 -10.78
N THR A 539 -9.33 -9.57 -10.29
CA THR A 539 -8.17 -10.01 -11.08
C THR A 539 -7.61 -11.31 -10.49
N ASP A 540 -7.26 -12.28 -11.33
CA ASP A 540 -6.56 -13.50 -10.90
C ASP A 540 -5.04 -13.37 -10.91
N SER A 541 -4.32 -14.40 -10.47
CA SER A 541 -2.85 -14.38 -10.42
C SER A 541 -2.17 -14.26 -11.79
N LYS A 542 -2.88 -14.59 -12.87
CA LYS A 542 -2.40 -14.47 -14.26
C LYS A 542 -2.72 -13.11 -14.89
N GLY A 543 -3.39 -12.23 -14.15
CA GLY A 543 -3.74 -10.90 -14.61
C GLY A 543 -5.07 -10.82 -15.35
N ASN A 544 -5.82 -11.91 -15.50
CA ASN A 544 -7.14 -11.87 -16.15
C ASN A 544 -8.13 -11.09 -15.28
N ILE A 545 -9.02 -10.33 -15.92
CA ILE A 545 -10.07 -9.58 -15.23
C ILE A 545 -11.42 -10.29 -15.41
N TYR A 546 -12.16 -10.46 -14.33
CA TYR A 546 -13.52 -11.02 -14.34
C TYR A 546 -14.52 -9.91 -14.02
N ILE A 547 -15.55 -9.79 -14.85
CA ILE A 547 -16.55 -8.71 -14.80
C ILE A 547 -17.91 -9.31 -14.45
N ALA A 548 -18.45 -8.91 -13.30
CA ALA A 548 -19.84 -9.15 -12.95
C ALA A 548 -20.64 -7.95 -13.43
N GLY A 549 -21.47 -8.12 -14.45
CA GLY A 549 -22.38 -7.09 -14.93
C GLY A 549 -23.81 -7.43 -14.49
N THR A 550 -24.36 -6.68 -13.54
CA THR A 550 -25.79 -6.80 -13.20
C THR A 550 -26.62 -6.58 -14.46
N THR A 551 -27.59 -7.47 -14.72
CA THR A 551 -28.36 -7.64 -15.98
C THR A 551 -27.58 -7.96 -17.26
N MET A 552 -26.24 -7.86 -17.24
CA MET A 552 -25.36 -8.06 -18.42
C MET A 552 -24.65 -9.43 -18.40
N GLY A 553 -24.57 -10.08 -17.24
CA GLY A 553 -23.99 -11.43 -17.08
C GLY A 553 -22.55 -11.42 -16.58
N LEU A 554 -21.82 -12.48 -16.95
CA LEU A 554 -20.42 -12.72 -16.58
C LEU A 554 -19.52 -12.64 -17.80
N GLN A 555 -18.35 -12.05 -17.63
CA GLN A 555 -17.33 -12.03 -18.67
C GLN A 555 -15.94 -12.12 -18.08
N LYS A 556 -15.02 -12.74 -18.82
CA LYS A 556 -13.59 -12.72 -18.55
C LYS A 556 -12.87 -11.94 -19.64
N LEU A 557 -11.93 -11.11 -19.21
CA LEU A 557 -10.94 -10.46 -20.06
C LEU A 557 -9.59 -11.18 -19.83
N THR A 558 -9.10 -11.87 -20.85
CA THR A 558 -7.84 -12.58 -20.79
C THR A 558 -6.68 -11.61 -20.97
N PHE A 559 -5.72 -11.62 -20.06
CA PHE A 559 -4.54 -10.77 -20.12
C PHE A 559 -3.59 -11.21 -21.24
N LYS A 560 -3.12 -10.26 -22.05
CA LYS A 560 -2.28 -10.52 -23.24
C LYS A 560 -0.87 -9.93 -23.12
N GLY A 561 -0.52 -9.40 -21.95
CA GLY A 561 0.77 -8.81 -21.68
C GLY A 561 0.73 -7.28 -21.64
N MET A 562 1.91 -6.67 -21.72
CA MET A 562 2.10 -5.22 -21.63
C MET A 562 2.45 -4.66 -23.01
N SER A 563 1.70 -3.68 -23.50
CA SER A 563 2.02 -2.95 -24.74
C SER A 563 2.23 -1.47 -24.46
N THR A 564 3.05 -0.80 -25.27
CA THR A 564 3.04 0.67 -25.29
C THR A 564 1.65 1.14 -25.73
N ALA A 565 1.09 2.12 -25.04
CA ALA A 565 -0.17 2.73 -25.46
C ALA A 565 0.00 3.27 -26.89
N SER A 566 -0.80 2.78 -27.83
CA SER A 566 -0.88 3.35 -29.17
C SER A 566 -1.49 4.74 -29.03
N THR A 567 -0.81 5.78 -29.51
CA THR A 567 -1.42 7.09 -29.70
C THR A 567 -2.49 6.95 -30.79
N ASN A 568 -3.76 6.91 -30.39
CA ASN A 568 -4.90 7.09 -31.28
C ASN A 568 -5.70 8.31 -30.83
#